data_AF-A0A9Q3IQI8-F1
#
_entry.id   AF-A0A9Q3IQI8-F1
#
_cell.length_a   1.000
_cell.length_b   1.000
_cell.length_c   1.000
_cell.angle_alpha   90.00
_cell.angle_beta   90.00
_cell.angle_gamma   90.00
#
_symmetry.space_group_name_H-M   'P 1'
#
loop_
_entity.id
_entity.type
_entity.pdbx_description
1 polymer ?
#
loop_
_entity_poly.entity_id
_entity_poly.type
_entity_poly.pdbx_seq_one_letter_code
_entity_poly.pdbx_strand_id
1 'polypeptide(L)'
;MSVETADGSHTSVLGHGLVELKSNYSKFKLHCIHVPEIKGTLISMGKHFDNGFSMIRRNHNHFDIKNNEVILINGRVCNNMFELNLEIVPSKQSELACVLISGETLQNCAGHPGIEVLKMMFPQVSSVPFCDACALSKSH
;
A
#
# COMPACT_ATOMS: atom_id res chain seq x y z
N MET A 1 16.87 -6.43 -3.99
CA MET A 1 16.39 -6.65 -2.60
C MET A 1 15.05 -7.37 -2.72
N SER A 2 14.76 -8.36 -1.87
CA SER A 2 13.51 -9.10 -1.89
C SER A 2 12.87 -9.13 -0.50
N VAL A 3 11.58 -9.38 -0.45
CA VAL A 3 10.85 -9.68 0.79
C VAL A 3 10.23 -11.07 0.71
N GLU A 4 10.27 -11.77 1.84
CA GLU A 4 9.54 -13.02 2.03
C GLU A 4 8.07 -12.70 2.32
N THR A 5 7.15 -13.38 1.62
CA THR A 5 5.71 -13.25 1.83
C THR A 5 5.23 -14.30 2.84
N ALA A 6 3.94 -14.24 3.21
CA ALA A 6 3.37 -15.11 4.25
C ALA A 6 3.38 -16.61 3.91
N ASP A 7 3.56 -16.98 2.63
CA ASP A 7 3.68 -18.37 2.19
C ASP A 7 5.14 -18.86 2.06
N GLY A 8 6.12 -18.03 2.46
CA GLY A 8 7.55 -18.32 2.35
C GLY A 8 8.14 -18.05 0.97
N SER A 9 7.33 -17.64 -0.02
CA SER A 9 7.82 -17.19 -1.32
C SER A 9 8.50 -15.82 -1.20
N HIS A 10 9.29 -15.46 -2.20
CA HIS A 10 10.03 -14.20 -2.22
C HIS A 10 9.59 -13.35 -3.41
N THR A 11 9.41 -12.06 -3.19
CA THR A 11 9.06 -11.08 -4.23
C THR A 11 10.05 -9.91 -4.24
N SER A 12 10.19 -9.27 -5.40
CA SER A 12 11.16 -8.20 -5.63
C SER A 12 10.71 -6.86 -5.06
N VAL A 13 11.61 -6.19 -4.32
CA VAL A 13 11.43 -4.80 -3.92
C VAL A 13 11.86 -3.90 -5.07
N LEU A 14 10.93 -3.15 -5.64
CA LEU A 14 11.19 -2.25 -6.78
C LEU A 14 11.56 -0.83 -6.36
N GLY A 15 11.27 -0.44 -5.12
CA GLY A 15 11.59 0.89 -4.61
C GLY A 15 11.61 0.96 -3.10
N HIS A 16 12.18 2.04 -2.57
CA HIS A 16 12.08 2.39 -1.16
C HIS A 16 12.00 3.91 -1.03
N GLY A 17 11.29 4.39 -0.02
CA GLY A 17 11.05 5.81 0.14
C GLY A 17 10.44 6.16 1.49
N LEU A 18 10.27 7.45 1.73
CA LEU A 18 9.62 7.96 2.92
C LEU A 18 8.17 8.29 2.58
N VAL A 19 7.23 7.70 3.31
CA VAL A 19 5.80 8.00 3.20
C VAL A 19 5.38 8.79 4.43
N GLU A 20 4.80 9.96 4.22
CA GLU A 20 4.19 10.74 5.28
C GLU A 20 2.71 10.37 5.42
N LEU A 21 2.36 9.92 6.62
CA LEU A 21 1.01 9.48 6.98
C LEU A 21 0.45 10.43 8.04
N LYS A 22 -0.85 10.64 7.96
CA LYS A 22 -1.61 11.40 8.94
C LYS A 22 -2.74 10.54 9.48
N SER A 23 -2.78 10.44 10.80
CA SER A 23 -3.93 9.95 11.54
C SER A 23 -4.70 11.13 12.16
N ASN A 24 -5.79 10.82 12.85
CA ASN A 24 -6.55 11.82 13.60
C ASN A 24 -5.75 12.46 14.76
N TYR A 25 -4.66 11.82 15.19
CA TYR A 25 -3.89 12.23 16.37
C TYR A 25 -2.51 12.77 16.04
N SER A 26 -1.90 12.32 14.94
CA SER A 26 -0.52 12.68 14.62
C SER A 26 -0.21 12.59 13.13
N LYS A 27 0.84 13.30 12.74
CA LYS A 27 1.54 13.07 11.49
C LYS A 27 2.83 12.31 11.79
N PHE A 28 3.14 11.32 11.00
CA PHE A 28 4.35 10.53 11.16
C PHE A 28 4.87 10.05 9.81
N LYS A 29 6.17 9.74 9.76
CA LYS A 29 6.88 9.34 8.56
C LYS A 29 7.33 7.90 8.70
N LEU A 30 7.09 7.09 7.68
CA LEU A 30 7.53 5.70 7.61
C LEU A 30 8.49 5.52 6.45
N HIS A 31 9.57 4.78 6.68
CA HIS A 31 10.34 4.20 5.60
C HIS A 31 9.57 3.00 5.04
N CYS A 32 9.17 3.10 3.79
CA CYS A 32 8.40 2.09 3.09
C CYS A 32 9.23 1.49 1.96
N ILE A 33 8.95 0.23 1.67
CA ILE A 33 9.42 -0.47 0.48
C ILE A 33 8.24 -0.64 -0.47
N HIS A 34 8.48 -0.47 -1.77
CA HIS A 34 7.51 -0.68 -2.81
C HIS A 34 7.66 -2.08 -3.39
N VAL A 35 6.63 -2.90 -3.24
CA VAL A 35 6.56 -4.29 -3.69
C VAL A 35 5.26 -4.46 -4.48
N PRO A 36 5.26 -4.21 -5.79
CA PRO A 36 4.02 -4.11 -6.59
C PRO A 36 3.20 -5.40 -6.66
N GLU A 37 3.86 -6.56 -6.48
CA GLU A 37 3.16 -7.86 -6.41
C GLU A 37 2.29 -7.98 -5.16
N ILE A 38 2.59 -7.20 -4.11
CA ILE A 38 1.77 -7.11 -2.90
C ILE A 38 0.75 -5.99 -3.10
N LYS A 39 -0.48 -6.37 -3.48
CA LYS A 39 -1.58 -5.45 -3.81
C LYS A 39 -2.15 -4.64 -2.61
N GLY A 40 -1.53 -4.71 -1.44
CA GLY A 40 -1.94 -3.97 -0.24
C GLY A 40 -0.74 -3.42 0.53
N THR A 41 -0.93 -2.28 1.20
CA THR A 41 0.10 -1.71 2.09
C THR A 41 0.25 -2.61 3.31
N LEU A 42 1.25 -3.49 3.30
CA LEU A 42 1.56 -4.33 4.45
C LEU A 42 2.45 -3.57 5.44
N ILE A 43 2.04 -3.60 6.71
CA ILE A 43 2.82 -3.09 7.83
C ILE A 43 3.35 -4.29 8.63
N SER A 44 4.67 -4.40 8.76
CA SER A 44 5.29 -5.48 9.54
C SER A 44 5.09 -5.24 11.04
N MET A 45 4.07 -5.85 11.63
CA MET A 45 3.80 -5.72 13.07
C MET A 45 4.93 -6.28 13.94
N GLY A 46 5.63 -7.33 13.50
CA GLY A 46 6.78 -7.88 14.23
C GLY A 46 7.89 -6.84 14.42
N LYS A 47 8.33 -6.18 13.34
CA LYS A 47 9.31 -5.10 13.43
C LYS A 47 8.81 -3.91 14.25
N HIS A 48 7.50 -3.64 14.25
CA HIS A 48 6.95 -2.58 15.09
C HIS A 48 6.96 -2.95 16.58
N PHE A 49 6.70 -4.21 16.93
CA PHE A 49 6.81 -4.70 18.31
C PHE A 49 8.26 -4.59 18.82
N ASP A 50 9.25 -4.96 18.01
CA ASP A 50 10.68 -4.79 18.36
C ASP A 50 11.04 -3.32 18.63
N ASN A 51 10.32 -2.38 18.02
CA ASN A 51 10.49 -0.93 18.20
C ASN A 51 9.56 -0.32 19.26
N GLY A 52 8.98 -1.14 20.14
CA GLY A 52 8.17 -0.68 21.29
C GLY A 52 6.74 -0.24 20.93
N PHE A 53 6.29 -0.50 19.71
CA PHE A 53 4.88 -0.33 19.38
C PHE A 53 4.08 -1.48 19.98
N SER A 54 2.81 -1.25 20.29
CA SER A 54 1.88 -2.30 20.71
C SER A 54 0.52 -2.09 20.07
N MET A 55 -0.14 -3.20 19.75
CA MET A 55 -1.50 -3.20 19.25
C MET A 55 -2.43 -3.55 20.40
N ILE A 56 -3.39 -2.68 20.70
CA ILE A 56 -4.40 -2.92 21.74
C ILE A 56 -5.77 -2.96 21.10
N ARG A 57 -6.50 -4.04 21.35
CA ARG A 57 -7.90 -4.14 20.96
C ARG A 57 -8.74 -3.33 21.94
N ARG A 58 -9.40 -2.25 21.47
CA ARG A 58 -10.33 -1.48 22.30
C ARG A 58 -11.64 -2.23 22.52
N ASN A 59 -12.13 -2.89 21.47
CA ASN A 59 -13.37 -3.69 21.49
C ASN A 59 -13.36 -4.68 20.32
N HIS A 60 -14.47 -5.40 20.12
CA HIS A 60 -14.54 -6.42 19.07
C HIS A 60 -14.26 -5.88 17.65
N ASN A 61 -14.53 -4.60 17.40
CA ASN A 61 -14.40 -3.99 16.07
C ASN A 61 -13.29 -2.94 15.95
N HIS A 62 -12.59 -2.61 17.03
CA HIS A 62 -11.65 -1.49 17.03
C HIS A 62 -10.36 -1.83 17.75
N PHE A 63 -9.27 -1.26 17.23
CA PHE A 63 -7.95 -1.41 17.80
C PHE A 63 -7.16 -0.10 17.68
N ASP A 64 -6.12 -0.01 18.51
CA ASP A 64 -5.12 1.04 18.49
C ASP A 64 -3.75 0.46 18.25
N ILE A 65 -2.92 1.22 17.54
CA ILE A 65 -1.48 1.07 17.55
C ILE A 65 -0.94 2.24 18.37
N LYS A 66 -0.25 1.91 19.46
CA LYS A 66 0.39 2.88 20.34
C LYS A 66 1.89 2.65 20.39
N ASN A 67 2.63 3.71 20.70
CA ASN A 67 4.02 3.63 21.13
C ASN A 67 4.07 4.23 22.54
N ASN A 68 4.50 3.44 23.52
CA ASN A 68 4.35 3.74 24.94
C ASN A 68 2.86 4.00 25.32
N GLU A 69 2.54 5.21 25.80
CA GLU A 69 1.19 5.63 26.18
C GLU A 69 0.47 6.47 25.10
N VAL A 70 1.14 6.74 23.97
CA VAL A 70 0.59 7.59 22.91
C VAL A 70 -0.05 6.73 21.82
N ILE A 71 -1.35 6.95 21.59
CA ILE A 71 -2.07 6.35 20.46
C ILE A 71 -1.65 7.06 19.18
N LEU A 72 -1.07 6.30 18.25
CA LEU A 72 -0.60 6.82 16.97
C LEU A 72 -1.62 6.58 15.87
N ILE A 73 -2.22 5.40 15.85
CA ILE A 73 -3.17 4.99 14.82
C ILE A 73 -4.34 4.29 15.48
N ASN A 74 -5.55 4.57 14.99
CA ASN A 74 -6.73 3.81 15.28
C ASN A 74 -7.19 3.08 14.01
N GLY A 75 -7.88 1.97 14.19
CA GLY A 75 -8.38 1.18 13.09
C GLY A 75 -9.58 0.34 13.48
N ARG A 76 -10.13 -0.34 12.48
CA ARG A 76 -11.26 -1.25 12.66
C ARG A 76 -10.86 -2.68 12.28
N VAL A 77 -11.47 -3.64 12.97
CA VAL A 77 -11.38 -5.05 12.60
C VAL A 77 -12.55 -5.35 11.67
N CYS A 78 -12.28 -5.74 10.43
CA CYS A 78 -13.27 -6.10 9.44
C CYS A 78 -12.85 -7.43 8.78
N ASN A 79 -13.73 -8.43 8.75
CA ASN A 79 -13.45 -9.75 8.16
C ASN A 79 -12.15 -10.40 8.66
N ASN A 80 -11.89 -10.32 9.98
CA ASN A 80 -10.65 -10.77 10.62
C ASN A 80 -9.37 -10.04 10.17
N MET A 81 -9.49 -8.92 9.43
CA MET A 81 -8.40 -8.06 9.03
C MET A 81 -8.40 -6.74 9.80
N PHE A 82 -7.21 -6.21 10.06
CA PHE A 82 -7.02 -4.90 10.68
C PHE A 82 -6.95 -3.83 9.60
N GLU A 83 -7.95 -2.96 9.55
CA GLU A 83 -8.05 -1.86 8.61
C GLU A 83 -7.70 -0.55 9.30
N LEU A 84 -6.76 0.20 8.71
CA LEU A 84 -6.27 1.47 9.25
C LEU A 84 -6.91 2.62 8.45
N ASN A 85 -7.47 3.59 9.15
CA ASN A 85 -7.94 4.83 8.52
C ASN A 85 -6.79 5.85 8.55
N LEU A 86 -6.00 5.88 7.48
CA LEU A 86 -4.85 6.77 7.35
C LEU A 86 -5.00 7.64 6.11
N GLU A 87 -4.75 8.94 6.27
CA GLU A 87 -4.64 9.87 5.15
C GLU A 87 -3.16 9.90 4.72
N ILE A 88 -2.90 9.53 3.46
CA ILE A 88 -1.57 9.72 2.86
C ILE A 88 -1.42 11.20 2.57
N VAL A 89 -0.46 11.86 3.20
CA VAL A 89 -0.19 13.28 2.96
C VAL A 89 0.73 13.37 1.74
N PRO A 90 0.31 14.02 0.64
CA PRO A 90 1.18 14.22 -0.51
C PRO A 90 2.37 15.10 -0.10
N SER A 91 3.56 14.52 -0.05
CA SER A 91 4.83 15.26 0.14
C SER A 91 5.74 15.08 -1.07
N LYS A 92 6.59 16.08 -1.35
CA LYS A 92 7.59 16.04 -2.45
C LYS A 92 8.59 14.87 -2.33
N GLN A 93 8.73 14.26 -1.15
CA GLN A 93 9.59 13.08 -0.93
C GLN A 93 8.84 11.74 -1.11
N SER A 94 7.51 11.73 -0.99
CA SER A 94 6.68 10.56 -1.31
C SER A 94 6.46 10.36 -2.81
N GLU A 95 6.76 11.37 -3.64
CA GLU A 95 6.77 11.23 -5.11
C GLU A 95 7.83 10.23 -5.60
N LEU A 96 8.90 10.00 -4.82
CA LEU A 96 9.94 9.02 -5.15
C LEU A 96 9.54 7.56 -4.87
N ALA A 97 8.45 7.32 -4.13
CA ALA A 97 7.95 5.96 -3.88
C ALA A 97 7.04 5.44 -5.02
N CYS A 98 6.57 6.32 -5.91
CA CYS A 98 5.76 6.02 -7.10
C CYS A 98 6.56 6.05 -8.41
N VAL A 99 7.89 6.08 -8.33
CA VAL A 99 8.72 6.13 -9.53
C VAL A 99 8.75 4.75 -10.18
N LEU A 100 8.11 4.66 -11.35
CA LEU A 100 8.18 3.59 -12.35
C LEU A 100 7.24 2.37 -12.15
N ILE A 101 5.99 2.56 -11.76
CA ILE A 101 4.99 1.54 -12.07
C ILE A 101 4.58 1.74 -13.54
N SER A 102 4.91 0.79 -14.42
CA SER A 102 4.52 0.84 -15.82
C SER A 102 2.99 0.86 -15.94
N GLY A 103 2.46 1.49 -16.99
CA GLY A 103 1.02 1.47 -17.27
C GLY A 103 0.44 0.06 -17.33
N GLU A 104 1.27 -0.92 -17.73
CA GLU A 104 0.94 -2.36 -17.71
C GLU A 104 0.66 -2.88 -16.31
N THR A 105 1.54 -2.58 -15.37
CA THR A 105 1.44 -3.06 -14.00
C THR A 105 0.20 -2.44 -13.33
N LEU A 106 -0.06 -1.16 -13.60
CA LEU A 106 -1.29 -0.50 -13.15
C LEU A 106 -2.54 -1.13 -13.76
N GLN A 107 -2.52 -1.45 -15.05
CA GLN A 107 -3.62 -2.14 -15.73
C GLN A 107 -3.88 -3.53 -15.13
N ASN A 108 -2.84 -4.33 -14.91
CA ASN A 108 -2.95 -5.67 -14.34
C ASN A 108 -3.45 -5.63 -12.88
N CYS A 109 -3.03 -4.63 -12.11
CA CYS A 109 -3.48 -4.46 -10.72
C CYS A 109 -4.94 -4.01 -10.64
N ALA A 110 -5.37 -3.13 -11.55
CA ALA A 110 -6.71 -2.52 -11.55
C ALA A 110 -7.79 -3.36 -12.28
N GLY A 111 -7.48 -4.57 -12.73
CA GLY A 111 -8.44 -5.45 -13.39
C GLY A 111 -8.66 -5.12 -14.87
N HIS A 112 -7.58 -4.83 -15.57
CA HIS A 112 -7.57 -4.50 -16.99
C HIS A 112 -8.45 -3.31 -17.44
N PRO A 113 -8.44 -2.15 -16.75
CA PRO A 113 -9.18 -0.98 -17.22
C PRO A 113 -8.60 -0.45 -18.54
N GLY A 114 -9.43 0.26 -19.30
CA GLY A 114 -8.96 1.05 -20.44
C GLY A 114 -8.09 2.23 -19.99
N ILE A 115 -7.28 2.76 -20.91
CA ILE A 115 -6.34 3.88 -20.66
C ILE A 115 -7.03 5.10 -20.04
N GLU A 116 -8.26 5.43 -20.45
CA GLU A 116 -8.99 6.59 -19.93
C GLU A 116 -9.37 6.43 -18.46
N VAL A 117 -9.80 5.22 -18.05
CA VAL A 117 -10.07 4.91 -16.64
C VAL A 117 -8.77 4.89 -15.83
N LEU A 118 -7.69 4.38 -16.42
CA LEU A 118 -6.38 4.38 -15.79
C LEU A 118 -5.86 5.81 -15.55
N LYS A 119 -6.03 6.72 -16.52
CA LYS A 119 -5.65 8.14 -16.38
C LYS A 119 -6.44 8.88 -15.31
N MET A 120 -7.72 8.53 -15.11
CA MET A 120 -8.53 9.10 -14.04
C MET A 120 -7.99 8.70 -12.65
N MET A 121 -7.46 7.48 -12.52
CA MET A 121 -6.89 6.97 -11.26
C MET A 121 -5.42 7.38 -11.08
N PHE A 122 -4.67 7.47 -12.19
CA PHE A 122 -3.23 7.70 -12.23
C PHE A 122 -2.91 8.70 -13.36
N PRO A 123 -3.00 10.02 -13.12
CA PRO A 123 -2.82 11.07 -14.14
C PRO A 123 -1.46 11.03 -14.86
N GLN A 124 -0.45 10.42 -14.25
CA GLN A 124 0.89 10.25 -14.79
C GLN A 124 0.99 9.15 -15.87
N VAL A 125 -0.05 8.36 -16.12
CA VAL A 125 -0.05 7.31 -17.14
C VAL A 125 -0.25 7.91 -18.51
N SER A 126 0.80 7.90 -19.32
CA SER A 126 0.77 8.38 -20.71
C SER A 126 0.30 7.32 -21.71
N SER A 127 0.59 6.04 -21.44
CA SER A 127 0.18 4.91 -22.27
C SER A 127 -0.01 3.65 -21.43
N VAL A 128 -0.86 2.74 -21.94
CA VAL A 128 -0.90 1.35 -21.48
C VAL A 128 -0.37 0.50 -22.63
N PRO A 129 0.65 -0.34 -22.41
CA PRO A 129 1.11 -1.26 -23.44
C PRO A 129 0.01 -2.25 -23.81
N PHE A 130 0.18 -2.87 -24.98
CA PHE A 130 -0.76 -3.85 -25.51
C PHE A 130 -0.90 -5.02 -24.53
N CYS A 131 -2.14 -5.38 -24.18
CA CYS A 131 -2.44 -6.50 -23.30
C CYS A 131 -3.13 -7.60 -24.10
N ASP A 132 -2.46 -8.74 -24.27
CA ASP A 132 -2.97 -9.89 -25.05
C ASP A 132 -4.31 -10.39 -24.50
N ALA A 133 -4.48 -10.44 -23.18
CA ALA A 133 -5.74 -10.85 -22.55
C ALA A 133 -6.90 -9.89 -22.87
N CYS A 134 -6.64 -8.58 -22.93
CA CYS A 134 -7.63 -7.58 -23.35
C CYS A 134 -7.95 -7.68 -24.84
N ALA A 135 -6.96 -8.02 -25.67
CA ALA A 135 -7.15 -8.19 -27.11
C ALA A 135 -7.99 -9.43 -27.41
N LEU A 136 -7.69 -10.55 -26.76
CA LEU A 136 -8.41 -11.81 -26.89
C LEU A 136 -9.85 -11.75 -26.34
N SER A 137 -10.09 -10.97 -25.28
CA SER A 137 -11.44 -10.79 -24.74
C SER A 137 -12.33 -9.89 -25.59
N LYS A 138 -11.76 -9.05 -26.46
CA LYS A 138 -12.48 -8.14 -27.38
C LYS A 138 -12.57 -8.65 -28.81
N SER A 139 -11.98 -9.80 -29.12
CA SER A 139 -12.00 -10.40 -30.46
C SER A 139 -13.26 -11.25 -30.75
N HIS A 140 -14.33 -11.07 -29.97
CA HIS A 140 -15.62 -11.73 -30.13
C HIS A 140 -16.75 -10.71 -30.29
#